data_AF-A0A959AR83-F1
#
_entry.id   AF-A0A959AR83-F1
#
_cell.length_a   1.000
_cell.length_b   1.000
_cell.length_c   1.000
_cell.angle_alpha   90.00
_cell.angle_beta   90.00
_cell.angle_gamma   90.00
#
_symmetry.space_group_name_H-M   'P 1'
#
loop_
_entity.id
_entity.type
_entity.pdbx_description
1 polymer ?
#
loop_
_entity_poly.entity_id
_entity_poly.type
_entity_poly.pdbx_seq_one_letter_code
_entity_poly.pdbx_strand_id
1 'polypeptide(L)'
;MKCFLHALVFLSFILAAEAQAGWPIPGAPGNVPMPPPPPVRTMAEWEEVQAIVITWDPDYTQILKEVVRHSQAECRVLIITTQPAVLEAFLRSENVPMENVGFIEADFNSVWIRDYGPWSVYHN
;
A
#
# COMPACT_ATOMS: atom_id res chain seq x y z
N MET A 1 -10.84 9.47 -13.68
CA MET A 1 -11.70 8.34 -13.30
C MET A 1 -11.56 8.19 -11.80
N LYS A 2 -12.67 8.03 -11.09
CA LYS A 2 -12.75 8.15 -9.63
C LYS A 2 -12.82 6.74 -9.06
N CYS A 3 -11.82 6.31 -8.30
CA CYS A 3 -11.82 5.01 -7.63
C CYS A 3 -12.88 4.98 -6.54
N PHE A 4 -14.11 4.60 -6.88
CA PHE A 4 -15.11 4.26 -5.89
C PHE A 4 -15.05 2.75 -5.66
N LEU A 5 -14.37 2.33 -4.59
CA LEU A 5 -14.22 0.92 -4.25
C LEU A 5 -15.59 0.33 -3.85
N HIS A 6 -16.24 -0.38 -4.77
CA HIS A 6 -17.47 -1.17 -4.51
C HIS A 6 -17.16 -2.62 -4.05
N ALA A 7 -15.91 -2.90 -3.66
CA ALA A 7 -15.51 -4.21 -3.15
C ALA A 7 -15.28 -4.12 -1.64
N LEU A 8 -16.06 -4.90 -0.90
CA LEU A 8 -15.91 -5.17 0.54
C LEU A 8 -14.44 -5.40 0.90
N VAL A 9 -13.93 -4.53 1.78
CA VAL A 9 -12.91 -4.74 2.82
C VAL A 9 -11.72 -5.60 2.40
N PHE A 10 -10.56 -4.99 2.09
CA PHE A 10 -9.22 -5.49 2.49
C PHE A 10 -8.01 -4.71 1.93
N LEU A 11 -8.13 -3.45 1.49
CA LEU A 11 -7.00 -2.76 0.89
C LEU A 11 -6.75 -1.38 1.49
N SER A 12 -5.59 -1.26 2.14
CA SER A 12 -5.08 -0.01 2.68
C SER A 12 -4.57 0.88 1.57
N PHE A 13 -5.14 2.07 1.50
CA PHE A 13 -4.76 3.15 0.61
C PHE A 13 -3.42 3.78 1.03
N ILE A 14 -2.52 4.09 0.08
CA ILE A 14 -1.37 4.97 0.28
C ILE A 14 -1.39 6.06 -0.80
N LEU A 15 -1.30 7.31 -0.34
CA LEU A 15 -0.73 8.40 -1.14
C LEU A 15 0.78 8.37 -0.92
N ALA A 16 1.56 8.20 -1.98
CA ALA A 16 3.01 8.27 -1.91
C ALA A 16 3.43 9.70 -1.55
N ALA A 17 3.75 9.93 -0.28
CA ALA A 17 4.56 11.06 0.14
C ALA A 17 6.04 10.62 0.06
N GLU A 18 6.64 10.77 -1.12
CA GLU A 18 8.10 10.75 -1.22
C GLU A 18 8.68 11.99 -0.53
N ALA A 19 9.80 11.76 0.17
CA ALA A 19 10.67 12.70 0.87
C ALA A 19 10.30 13.08 2.32
N GLN A 20 10.77 12.26 3.27
CA GLN A 20 11.63 12.80 4.34
C GLN A 20 12.62 11.73 4.80
N ALA A 21 13.91 12.00 4.56
CA ALA A 21 15.02 11.23 5.07
C ALA A 21 15.02 11.21 6.61
N GLY A 22 15.29 10.04 7.19
CA GLY A 22 15.55 9.90 8.63
C GLY A 22 14.37 9.42 9.48
N TRP A 23 13.67 8.35 9.06
CA TRP A 23 12.76 7.67 9.98
C TRP A 23 13.56 7.13 11.19
N PRO A 24 13.20 7.51 12.43
CA PRO A 24 13.87 7.00 13.60
C PRO A 24 13.59 5.51 13.77
N ILE A 25 14.67 4.75 13.95
CA ILE A 25 14.67 3.35 14.38
C ILE A 25 13.74 3.18 15.59
N PRO A 26 12.72 2.30 15.52
CA PRO A 26 11.86 2.01 16.67
C PRO A 26 12.69 1.45 17.83
N GLY A 27 12.77 2.19 18.94
CA GLY A 27 13.46 1.75 20.17
C GLY A 27 14.33 2.81 20.87
N ALA A 28 14.57 3.97 20.26
CA ALA A 28 15.28 5.06 20.94
C ALA A 28 14.34 5.83 21.89
N PRO A 29 14.61 5.89 23.21
CA PRO A 29 13.82 6.73 24.12
C PRO A 29 14.06 8.20 23.76
N GLY A 30 13.03 8.89 23.28
CA GLY A 30 13.06 10.34 23.04
C GLY A 30 12.83 10.80 21.60
N ASN A 31 12.58 9.92 20.64
CA ASN A 31 12.33 10.31 19.25
C ASN A 31 10.91 9.97 18.77
N VAL A 32 9.90 10.43 19.53
CA VAL A 32 8.52 10.43 19.03
C VAL A 32 8.40 11.61 18.07
N PRO A 33 8.16 11.40 16.76
CA PRO A 33 7.97 12.49 15.83
C PRO A 33 6.80 13.36 16.28
N MET A 34 6.98 14.69 16.23
CA MET A 34 5.89 15.62 16.51
C MET A 34 4.77 15.36 15.49
N PRO A 35 3.49 15.23 15.91
CA PRO A 35 2.39 15.10 14.97
C PRO A 35 2.35 16.28 13.99
N PRO A 36 1.83 16.08 12.77
CA PRO A 36 1.71 17.14 11.79
C PRO A 36 0.86 18.33 12.34
N PRO A 37 1.18 19.59 11.98
CA PRO A 37 0.49 20.76 12.53
C PRO A 37 -1.02 20.77 12.19
N PRO A 38 -1.92 21.09 13.13
CA PRO A 38 -3.35 21.14 12.83
C PRO A 38 -3.72 22.30 11.88
N PRO A 39 -4.83 22.21 11.11
CA PRO A 39 -5.79 21.11 11.11
C PRO A 39 -5.34 19.97 10.19
N VAL A 40 -5.35 18.76 10.74
CA VAL A 40 -5.18 17.52 9.98
C VAL A 40 -6.43 16.66 10.13
N ARG A 41 -6.81 15.97 9.07
CA ARG A 41 -7.91 15.00 9.08
C ARG A 41 -7.47 13.69 8.46
N THR A 42 -8.06 12.60 8.93
CA THR A 42 -8.01 11.32 8.22
C THR A 42 -9.00 11.37 7.06
N MET A 43 -8.65 10.79 5.92
CA MET A 43 -9.63 10.55 4.86
C MET A 43 -10.63 9.48 5.30
N ALA A 44 -11.86 9.61 4.84
CA ALA A 44 -12.77 8.47 4.85
C ALA A 44 -12.40 7.46 3.75
N GLU A 45 -12.81 6.20 3.92
CA GLU A 45 -12.49 5.11 2.97
C GLU A 45 -13.11 5.31 1.58
N TRP A 46 -14.20 6.08 1.49
CA TRP A 46 -14.91 6.40 0.26
C TRP A 46 -14.39 7.66 -0.44
N GLU A 47 -13.33 8.29 0.09
CA GLU A 47 -12.66 9.41 -0.59
C GLU A 47 -11.73 8.89 -1.70
N GLU A 48 -11.44 9.75 -2.68
CA GLU A 48 -10.56 9.40 -3.79
C GLU A 48 -9.11 9.21 -3.33
N VAL A 49 -8.44 8.22 -3.92
CA VAL A 49 -7.10 7.76 -3.52
C VAL A 49 -6.22 7.55 -4.74
N GLN A 50 -4.91 7.77 -4.58
CA GLN A 50 -3.95 7.62 -5.69
C GLN A 50 -3.40 6.21 -5.80
N ALA A 51 -3.17 5.53 -4.68
CA ALA A 51 -2.69 4.17 -4.67
C ALA A 51 -3.25 3.36 -3.50
N ILE A 52 -3.15 2.05 -3.64
CA ILE A 52 -3.38 1.06 -2.59
C ILE A 52 -2.14 0.23 -2.40
N VAL A 53 -1.99 -0.33 -1.21
CA VAL A 53 -0.82 -1.12 -0.85
C VAL A 53 -1.26 -2.45 -0.31
N ILE A 54 -0.57 -3.47 -0.79
CA ILE A 54 -0.75 -4.84 -0.37
C ILE A 54 0.60 -5.42 0.01
N THR A 55 0.56 -6.38 0.92
CA THR A 55 1.70 -7.23 1.22
C THR A 55 1.55 -8.53 0.44
N TRP A 56 2.61 -8.96 -0.22
CA TRP A 56 2.59 -10.18 -1.01
C TRP A 56 2.97 -11.40 -0.17
N ASP A 57 1.96 -12.14 0.27
CA ASP A 57 2.14 -13.42 0.97
C ASP A 57 1.90 -14.60 -0.01
N PRO A 58 2.90 -15.50 -0.20
CA PRO A 58 2.78 -16.68 -1.05
C PRO A 58 1.55 -17.57 -0.75
N ASP A 59 1.10 -17.61 0.50
CA ASP A 59 -0.04 -18.44 0.92
C ASP A 59 -1.39 -17.93 0.38
N TYR A 60 -1.45 -16.65 -0.02
CA TYR A 60 -2.66 -15.98 -0.49
C TYR A 60 -2.60 -15.56 -1.96
N THR A 61 -1.67 -16.13 -2.74
CA THR A 61 -1.42 -15.79 -4.15
C THR A 61 -2.68 -15.81 -5.03
N GLN A 62 -3.61 -16.74 -4.79
CA GLN A 62 -4.84 -16.87 -5.58
C GLN A 62 -5.75 -15.65 -5.49
N ILE A 63 -5.86 -15.03 -4.31
CA ILE A 63 -6.70 -13.84 -4.12
C ILE A 63 -5.91 -12.56 -4.42
N LEU A 64 -4.65 -12.50 -4.00
CA LEU A 64 -3.81 -11.31 -4.19
C LEU A 64 -3.59 -10.98 -5.67
N LYS A 65 -3.48 -11.98 -6.55
CA LYS A 65 -3.35 -11.74 -7.99
C LYS A 65 -4.61 -11.09 -8.59
N GLU A 66 -5.80 -11.50 -8.16
CA GLU A 66 -7.07 -10.93 -8.64
C GLU A 66 -7.25 -9.51 -8.11
N VAL A 67 -6.86 -9.29 -6.86
CA VAL A 67 -6.82 -7.96 -6.26
C VAL A 67 -5.93 -7.02 -7.07
N VAL A 68 -4.70 -7.42 -7.40
CA VAL A 68 -3.79 -6.61 -8.24
C VAL A 68 -4.40 -6.38 -9.63
N ARG A 69 -4.91 -7.44 -10.25
CA ARG A 69 -5.46 -7.39 -11.61
C ARG A 69 -6.61 -6.39 -11.73
N HIS A 70 -7.54 -6.37 -10.77
CA HIS A 70 -8.70 -5.48 -10.81
C HIS A 70 -8.38 -4.08 -10.28
N SER A 71 -7.55 -3.98 -9.24
CA SER A 71 -7.27 -2.70 -8.60
C SER A 71 -6.46 -1.74 -9.47
N GLN A 72 -5.54 -2.27 -10.30
CA GLN A 72 -4.69 -1.45 -11.15
C GLN A 72 -5.45 -0.68 -12.24
N ALA A 73 -6.68 -1.11 -12.56
CA ALA A 73 -7.55 -0.41 -13.51
C ALA A 73 -8.09 0.91 -12.93
N GLU A 74 -8.16 0.99 -11.60
CA GLU A 74 -8.70 2.14 -10.88
C GLU A 74 -7.56 3.04 -10.35
N CYS A 75 -6.60 2.47 -9.60
CA CYS A 75 -5.50 3.21 -8.98
C CYS A 75 -4.17 2.47 -9.06
N ARG A 76 -3.08 3.13 -8.64
CA ARG A 76 -1.77 2.49 -8.56
C ARG A 76 -1.76 1.44 -7.44
N VAL A 77 -1.17 0.28 -7.69
CA VAL A 77 -1.02 -0.79 -6.70
C VAL A 77 0.45 -0.87 -6.30
N LEU A 78 0.77 -0.67 -5.03
CA LEU A 78 2.10 -0.87 -4.48
C LEU A 78 2.14 -2.21 -3.75
N ILE A 79 3.11 -3.05 -4.08
CA ILE A 79 3.22 -4.39 -3.52
C ILE A 79 4.49 -4.47 -2.66
N ILE A 80 4.30 -4.73 -1.37
CA ILE A 80 5.39 -5.01 -0.44
C ILE A 80 5.81 -6.47 -0.59
N THR A 81 7.08 -6.71 -0.89
CA THR A 81 7.64 -8.05 -1.05
C THR A 81 9.13 -8.05 -0.74
N THR A 82 9.70 -9.19 -0.35
CA THR A 82 11.16 -9.33 -0.15
C THR A 82 11.90 -9.60 -1.46
N GLN A 83 11.20 -9.99 -2.53
CA GLN A 83 11.80 -10.41 -3.80
C GLN A 83 11.00 -9.86 -5.00
N PRO A 84 11.13 -8.56 -5.33
CA PRO A 84 10.30 -7.91 -6.36
C PRO A 84 10.48 -8.52 -7.75
N ALA A 85 11.69 -8.91 -8.14
CA ALA A 85 11.95 -9.50 -9.46
C ALA A 85 11.26 -10.86 -9.65
N VAL A 86 11.22 -11.69 -8.59
CA VAL A 86 10.56 -13.01 -8.63
C VAL A 86 9.04 -12.82 -8.74
N LEU A 87 8.50 -11.88 -7.97
CA LEU A 87 7.08 -11.57 -8.00
C LEU A 87 6.65 -10.98 -9.34
N GLU A 88 7.43 -10.08 -9.92
CA GLU A 88 7.14 -9.51 -11.23
C GLU A 88 7.09 -10.61 -12.30
N ALA A 89 8.06 -11.53 -12.30
CA ALA A 89 8.07 -12.67 -13.21
C ALA A 89 6.84 -13.57 -13.01
N PHE A 90 6.44 -13.82 -11.76
CA PHE A 90 5.24 -14.60 -11.44
C PHE A 90 3.97 -13.93 -11.97
N LEU A 91 3.75 -12.64 -11.68
CA LEU A 91 2.57 -11.90 -12.14
C LEU A 91 2.48 -11.83 -13.67
N ARG A 92 3.62 -11.69 -14.35
CA ARG A 92 3.69 -11.76 -15.83
C ARG A 92 3.33 -13.15 -16.35
N SER A 93 3.78 -14.22 -15.69
CA SER A 93 3.43 -15.60 -16.06
C SER A 93 1.94 -15.91 -15.86
N GLU A 94 1.31 -15.28 -14.87
CA GLU A 94 -0.13 -15.33 -14.59
C GLU A 94 -0.95 -14.34 -15.43
N ASN A 95 -0.32 -13.72 -16.43
CA ASN A 95 -0.97 -12.81 -17.38
C ASN A 95 -1.65 -11.61 -16.71
N VAL A 96 -1.09 -11.15 -15.57
CA VAL A 96 -1.53 -9.93 -14.87
C VAL A 96 -0.89 -8.72 -15.57
N PRO A 97 -1.68 -7.72 -16.01
CA PRO A 97 -1.12 -6.48 -16.54
C PRO A 97 -0.26 -5.79 -15.48
N MET A 98 0.78 -5.05 -15.89
CA MET A 98 1.70 -4.36 -14.98
C MET A 98 1.73 -2.86 -15.25
N GLU A 99 0.60 -2.29 -15.65
CA GLU A 99 0.51 -0.89 -16.11
C GLU A 99 0.57 0.10 -14.94
N ASN A 100 -0.12 -0.21 -13.85
CA ASN A 100 -0.19 0.64 -12.65
C ASN A 100 0.33 -0.09 -11.40
N VAL A 101 1.31 -0.99 -11.56
CA VAL A 101 1.90 -1.75 -10.45
C VAL A 101 3.28 -1.22 -10.08
N GLY A 102 3.56 -1.12 -8.79
CA GLY A 102 4.88 -0.80 -8.23
C GLY A 102 5.24 -1.75 -7.09
N PHE A 103 6.54 -1.85 -6.80
CA PHE A 103 7.05 -2.73 -5.76
C PHE A 103 7.79 -1.95 -4.68
N ILE A 104 7.67 -2.41 -3.45
CA ILE A 104 8.42 -1.93 -2.29
C ILE A 104 9.15 -3.15 -1.72
N GLU A 105 10.48 -3.11 -1.74
CA GLU A 105 11.30 -4.17 -1.16
C GLU A 105 11.40 -3.99 0.35
N ALA A 106 10.68 -4.81 1.11
CA ALA A 106 10.71 -4.76 2.58
C ALA A 106 10.28 -6.10 3.20
N ASP A 107 10.77 -6.34 4.42
CA ASP A 107 10.36 -7.47 5.24
C ASP A 107 8.96 -7.27 5.82
N PHE A 108 8.21 -8.37 5.90
CA PHE A 108 6.89 -8.41 6.53
C PHE A 108 6.71 -9.76 7.24
N ASN A 109 5.79 -9.79 8.19
CA ASN A 109 5.48 -10.98 9.00
C ASN A 109 4.05 -11.51 8.80
N SER A 110 3.22 -10.76 8.09
CA SER A 110 1.83 -11.13 7.80
C SER A 110 1.29 -10.36 6.59
N VAL A 111 0.23 -10.88 5.97
CA VAL A 111 -0.48 -10.24 4.84
C VAL A 111 -1.31 -9.00 5.25
N TRP A 112 -1.55 -8.82 6.55
CA TRP A 112 -2.51 -7.85 7.10
C TRP A 112 -1.99 -6.42 7.18
N ILE A 113 -1.64 -5.84 6.03
CA ILE A 113 -1.14 -4.45 5.92
C ILE A 113 -2.14 -3.40 6.45
N ARG A 114 -3.42 -3.74 6.61
CA ARG A 114 -4.43 -2.90 7.25
C ARG A 114 -4.14 -2.60 8.72
N ASP A 115 -3.52 -3.55 9.42
CA ASP A 115 -3.35 -3.47 10.86
C ASP A 115 -2.06 -2.75 11.22
N TYR A 116 -0.98 -3.01 10.46
CA TYR A 116 0.35 -2.44 10.73
C TYR A 116 0.79 -1.36 9.73
N GLY A 117 0.02 -1.14 8.66
CA GLY A 117 0.32 -0.14 7.65
C GLY A 117 0.08 1.29 8.13
N PRO A 118 0.60 2.29 7.41
CA PRO A 118 0.46 3.69 7.78
C PRO A 118 -0.98 4.18 7.65
N TRP A 119 -1.36 5.15 8.47
CA TRP A 119 -2.62 5.88 8.32
C TRP A 119 -2.39 7.16 7.53
N SER A 120 -3.20 7.40 6.51
CA SER A 120 -3.12 8.62 5.73
C SER A 120 -3.83 9.79 6.42
N VAL A 121 -3.18 10.93 6.43
CA VAL A 121 -3.72 12.21 6.92
C VAL A 121 -3.47 13.31 5.89
N TYR A 122 -4.38 14.27 5.83
CA TYR A 122 -4.33 15.37 4.87
C TYR A 122 -4.45 16.70 5.60
N HIS A 123 -3.75 17.70 5.08
CA HIS A 123 -4.01 19.11 5.38
C HIS A 123 -5.09 19.63 4.42
N ASN A 124 -5.99 20.47 4.94
CA ASN A 124 -7.00 21.17 4.13
C ASN A 124 -6.44 22.47 3.53
#